data_AF-A0A2N9GX27-F1
#
_entry.id   AF-A0A2N9GX27-F1
#
_cell.length_a   1.000
_cell.length_b   1.000
_cell.length_c   1.000
_cell.angle_alpha   90.00
_cell.angle_beta   90.00
_cell.angle_gamma   90.00
#
_symmetry.space_group_name_H-M   'P 1'
#
loop_
_entity.id
_entity.type
_entity.pdbx_description
1 polymer ?
#
loop_
_entity_poly.entity_id
_entity_poly.type
_entity_poly.pdbx_seq_one_letter_code
_entity_poly.pdbx_strand_id
1 'polypeptide(L)'
;MHLELCTYLIQIELLVVQVNALVFAHHQKCVIVDTQGSGNNRKITTFIGGLDLCDGRYDTPEHRLFRDRETVYQNDDFNPTLLEGFKGPRQPWHDLCCKIEGPAAYDVLTNFEQLWSKAEKWSGLKKGCKFVFRAVMNLDTSKSSSQSIPNDDPKFWVSKEDDPENWHVQIFRSFESSDFRKTNLVVEKSIQSAYIQAIRSAQHFIYIENQYFLGSSYAWPSNENAGHRPHLYYYIG
;
A
#
# COMPACT_ATOMS: atom_id res chain seq x y z
N MET A 1 32.22 0.08 5.82
CA MET A 1 30.94 -0.42 6.36
C MET A 1 30.06 -0.76 5.18
N HIS A 2 29.85 -2.06 4.96
CA HIS A 2 28.89 -2.54 3.97
C HIS A 2 27.49 -2.25 4.52
N LEU A 3 26.81 -1.24 3.97
CA LEU A 3 25.36 -1.11 4.11
C LEU A 3 24.76 -2.17 3.19
N GLU A 4 24.47 -3.35 3.73
CA GLU A 4 23.55 -4.29 3.08
C GLU A 4 22.15 -3.66 3.13
N LEU A 5 21.82 -2.88 2.09
CA LEU A 5 20.46 -2.39 1.87
C LEU A 5 19.58 -3.58 1.48
N CYS A 6 19.10 -4.35 2.46
CA CYS A 6 17.89 -5.16 2.30
C CYS A 6 16.72 -4.21 2.05
N THR A 7 16.54 -3.82 0.78
CA THR A 7 15.41 -3.00 0.37
C THR A 7 14.18 -3.89 0.32
N TYR A 8 13.42 -3.94 1.42
CA TYR A 8 12.09 -4.53 1.39
C TYR A 8 11.14 -3.55 0.71
N LEU A 9 10.85 -3.80 -0.56
CA LEU A 9 9.88 -3.03 -1.31
C LEU A 9 8.50 -3.62 -1.07
N ILE A 10 7.77 -3.04 -0.12
CA ILE A 10 6.37 -3.36 0.12
C ILE A 10 5.55 -2.53 -0.87
N GLN A 11 4.99 -3.22 -1.86
CA GLN A 11 4.19 -2.61 -2.92
C GLN A 11 2.86 -2.06 -2.38
N ILE A 12 2.63 -0.76 -2.50
CA ILE A 12 1.29 -0.16 -2.36
C ILE A 12 0.74 0.18 -3.75
N GLU A 13 0.34 -0.81 -4.55
CA GLU A 13 -0.21 -0.51 -5.87
C GLU A 13 -1.37 0.50 -5.80
N LEU A 14 -1.19 1.63 -6.47
CA LEU A 14 -2.29 2.51 -6.86
C LEU A 14 -2.38 2.54 -8.37
N LEU A 15 -3.60 2.69 -8.83
CA LEU A 15 -3.91 3.10 -10.18
C LEU A 15 -5.05 4.10 -10.04
N VAL A 16 -4.76 5.37 -10.25
CA VAL A 16 -5.79 6.38 -10.47
C VAL A 16 -5.58 6.81 -11.90
N VAL A 17 -6.55 6.57 -12.78
CA VAL A 17 -6.78 7.40 -13.95
C VAL A 17 -8.28 7.57 -14.15
N GLN A 18 -8.80 8.79 -14.13
CA GLN A 18 -10.23 9.03 -14.39
C GLN A 18 -10.43 9.76 -15.71
N VAL A 19 -10.68 8.98 -16.76
CA VAL A 19 -11.32 9.46 -17.98
C VAL A 19 -12.40 8.46 -18.36
N ASN A 20 -13.66 8.78 -18.01
CA ASN A 20 -14.91 8.15 -18.44
C ASN A 20 -15.04 6.62 -18.26
N ALA A 21 -15.78 6.23 -17.22
CA ALA A 21 -16.36 4.90 -16.91
C ALA A 21 -15.45 3.84 -16.23
N LEU A 22 -15.69 3.61 -14.92
CA LEU A 22 -15.70 2.35 -14.15
C LEU A 22 -14.53 1.31 -14.19
N VAL A 23 -13.44 1.49 -14.94
CA VAL A 23 -12.43 0.41 -15.09
C VAL A 23 -11.32 0.35 -14.03
N PHE A 24 -11.27 1.29 -13.08
CA PHE A 24 -10.18 1.39 -12.10
C PHE A 24 -10.70 1.64 -10.68
N ALA A 25 -9.94 1.20 -9.67
CA ALA A 25 -10.33 1.26 -8.26
C ALA A 25 -9.26 1.90 -7.37
N HIS A 26 -9.68 2.52 -6.27
CA HIS A 26 -8.78 2.89 -5.18
C HIS A 26 -8.33 1.61 -4.47
N HIS A 27 -7.09 1.18 -4.73
CA HIS A 27 -6.58 -0.09 -4.22
C HIS A 27 -5.69 0.04 -2.97
N GLN A 28 -5.54 1.26 -2.41
CA GLN A 28 -4.80 1.48 -1.16
C GLN A 28 -5.51 0.82 0.03
N LYS A 29 -4.77 0.00 0.79
CA LYS A 29 -5.17 -0.45 2.12
C LYS A 29 -4.27 0.21 3.16
N CYS A 30 -4.87 1.00 4.04
CA CYS A 30 -4.14 1.56 5.17
C CYS A 30 -5.03 1.74 6.39
N VAL A 31 -4.41 1.63 7.57
CA VAL A 31 -5.01 1.98 8.86
C VAL A 31 -4.06 2.96 9.53
N ILE A 32 -4.55 4.16 9.85
CA ILE A 32 -3.77 5.20 10.52
C ILE A 32 -4.41 5.46 11.88
N VAL A 33 -3.62 5.30 12.94
CA VAL A 33 -4.10 5.44 14.32
C VAL A 33 -3.13 6.29 15.12
N ASP A 34 -3.65 7.04 16.09
CA ASP A 34 -2.82 7.59 17.14
C ASP A 34 -2.55 6.51 18.19
N THR A 35 -1.29 6.37 18.58
CA THR A 35 -0.82 5.39 19.56
C THR A 35 -0.04 6.09 20.66
N GLN A 36 0.26 5.34 21.72
CA GLN A 36 1.05 5.85 22.84
C GLN A 36 2.48 6.18 22.40
N GLY A 37 2.90 7.42 22.62
CA GLY A 37 4.28 7.88 22.47
C GLY A 37 5.01 7.98 23.81
N SER A 38 6.16 8.67 23.81
CA SER A 38 6.93 8.90 25.04
C SER A 38 6.20 9.80 26.04
N GLY A 39 6.19 9.41 27.31
CA GLY A 39 5.48 10.12 28.38
C GLY A 39 3.98 10.13 28.15
N ASN A 40 3.35 11.31 28.19
CA ASN A 40 1.90 11.49 27.91
C ASN A 40 1.61 11.88 26.45
N ASN A 41 2.60 11.79 25.55
CA ASN A 41 2.42 12.17 24.16
C ASN A 41 1.76 11.06 23.33
N ARG A 42 1.11 11.46 22.24
CA ARG A 42 0.60 10.55 21.20
C ARG A 42 1.51 10.60 19.98
N LYS A 43 1.61 9.50 19.25
CA LYS A 43 2.33 9.40 17.98
C LYS A 43 1.45 8.76 16.91
N ILE A 44 1.79 8.93 15.64
CA ILE A 44 1.10 8.24 14.56
C ILE A 44 1.74 6.88 14.33
N THR A 45 0.90 5.86 14.24
CA THR A 45 1.28 4.52 13.77
C THR A 45 0.39 4.17 12.59
N THR A 46 0.99 3.64 11.54
CA THR A 46 0.30 3.32 10.31
C THR A 46 0.52 1.87 9.94
N PHE A 47 -0.50 1.23 9.38
CA PHE A 47 -0.41 -0.07 8.75
C PHE A 47 -0.67 0.08 7.25
N ILE A 48 0.15 -0.54 6.41
CA ILE A 48 0.00 -0.57 4.94
C ILE A 48 0.29 -1.99 4.43
N GLY A 49 -0.34 -2.40 3.33
CA GLY A 49 -0.10 -3.73 2.75
C GLY A 49 -1.15 -4.16 1.74
N GLY A 50 -1.20 -5.46 1.46
CA GLY A 50 -2.21 -6.08 0.59
C GLY A 50 -3.53 -6.42 1.30
N LEU A 51 -3.52 -6.51 2.63
CA LEU A 51 -4.67 -6.90 3.44
C LEU A 51 -5.74 -5.81 3.58
N ASP A 52 -6.89 -6.03 2.97
CA ASP A 52 -8.13 -5.29 3.25
C ASP A 52 -8.79 -5.80 4.56
N LEU A 53 -9.48 -4.92 5.28
CA LEU A 53 -10.31 -5.30 6.43
C LEU A 53 -11.70 -5.78 5.96
N CYS A 54 -11.75 -6.97 5.37
CA CYS A 54 -12.98 -7.58 4.87
C CYS A 54 -12.90 -9.11 4.85
N ASP A 55 -14.03 -9.75 4.53
CA ASP A 55 -14.22 -11.19 4.61
C ASP A 55 -13.17 -11.98 3.80
N GLY A 56 -12.70 -13.11 4.33
CA GLY A 56 -11.80 -14.06 3.70
C GLY A 56 -10.32 -13.73 3.84
N ARG A 57 -9.97 -12.61 4.48
CA ARG A 57 -8.57 -12.15 4.61
C ARG A 57 -7.89 -12.66 5.87
N TYR A 58 -8.65 -13.08 6.88
CA TYR A 58 -8.07 -13.68 8.07
C TYR A 58 -7.51 -15.07 7.74
N ASP A 59 -6.22 -15.26 8.00
CA ASP A 59 -5.57 -16.56 7.87
C ASP A 59 -4.36 -16.69 8.78
N THR A 60 -3.83 -17.91 8.85
CA THR A 60 -2.56 -18.23 9.50
C THR A 60 -1.66 -18.95 8.49
N PRO A 61 -0.31 -19.00 8.70
CA PRO A 61 0.61 -19.65 7.76
C PRO A 61 0.30 -21.13 7.47
N GLU A 62 -0.50 -21.79 8.31
CA GLU A 62 -0.97 -23.16 8.07
C GLU A 62 -1.98 -23.28 6.92
N HIS A 63 -2.60 -22.17 6.46
CA HIS A 63 -3.51 -22.11 5.32
C HIS A 63 -4.55 -23.23 5.31
N ARG A 64 -5.24 -23.38 6.45
CA ARG A 64 -6.13 -24.51 6.72
C ARG A 64 -7.31 -24.53 5.74
N LEU A 65 -7.44 -25.62 4.96
CA LEU A 65 -8.48 -25.76 3.93
C LEU A 65 -9.86 -26.20 4.47
N PHE A 66 -9.86 -27.16 5.40
CA PHE A 66 -11.08 -27.81 5.92
C PHE A 66 -11.21 -27.77 7.44
N ARG A 67 -10.14 -27.44 8.16
CA ARG A 67 -10.10 -27.38 9.62
C ARG A 67 -10.62 -26.03 10.11
N ASP A 68 -11.19 -26.00 11.31
CA ASP A 68 -11.60 -24.76 12.02
C ASP A 68 -12.68 -23.91 11.31
N ARG A 69 -13.38 -24.51 10.33
CA ARG A 69 -14.45 -23.84 9.57
C ARG A 69 -15.67 -23.49 10.42
N GLU A 70 -15.92 -24.27 11.46
CA GLU A 70 -17.00 -24.02 12.42
C GLU A 70 -16.53 -23.21 13.64
N THR A 71 -15.26 -22.78 13.67
CA THR A 71 -14.67 -22.01 14.77
C THR A 71 -14.14 -20.67 14.26
N VAL A 72 -12.84 -20.57 13.96
CA VAL A 72 -12.16 -19.32 13.64
C VAL A 72 -12.61 -18.76 12.29
N TYR A 73 -12.94 -19.64 11.34
CA TYR A 73 -13.46 -19.23 10.02
C TYR A 73 -14.99 -19.28 9.96
N GLN A 74 -15.68 -19.40 11.10
CA GLN A 74 -17.14 -19.40 11.12
C GLN A 74 -17.64 -18.02 10.64
N ASN A 75 -18.47 -18.03 9.60
CA ASN A 75 -18.94 -16.83 8.89
C ASN A 75 -17.86 -16.10 8.07
N ASP A 76 -16.66 -16.67 7.94
CA ASP A 76 -15.56 -16.14 7.12
C ASP A 76 -14.94 -17.24 6.21
N ASP A 77 -15.74 -18.27 5.92
CA ASP A 77 -15.37 -19.40 5.08
C ASP A 77 -15.48 -19.04 3.60
N PHE A 78 -14.58 -18.16 3.17
CA PHE A 78 -14.62 -17.51 1.87
C PHE A 78 -13.96 -18.36 0.77
N ASN A 79 -14.69 -18.61 -0.32
CA ASN A 79 -14.13 -19.09 -1.59
C ASN A 79 -14.98 -18.64 -2.78
N PRO A 80 -14.60 -17.55 -3.49
CA PRO A 80 -15.33 -17.00 -4.62
C PRO A 80 -15.17 -17.82 -5.91
N THR A 81 -14.28 -18.81 -5.94
CA THR A 81 -14.06 -19.67 -7.13
C THR A 81 -15.01 -20.86 -7.17
N LEU A 82 -15.65 -21.19 -6.05
CA LEU A 82 -16.61 -22.28 -5.94
C LEU A 82 -18.05 -21.75 -6.06
N LEU A 83 -18.92 -22.59 -6.61
CA LEU A 83 -20.35 -22.31 -6.66
C LEU A 83 -20.95 -22.37 -5.25
N GLU A 84 -22.00 -21.58 -5.01
CA GLU A 84 -22.73 -21.60 -3.74
C GLU A 84 -23.25 -23.02 -3.42
N GLY A 85 -23.14 -23.42 -2.15
CA GLY A 85 -23.58 -24.73 -1.66
C GLY A 85 -22.48 -25.79 -1.55
N PHE A 86 -21.29 -25.55 -2.11
CA PHE A 86 -20.14 -26.42 -1.87
C PHE A 86 -19.56 -26.18 -0.47
N LYS A 87 -19.47 -27.23 0.34
CA LYS A 87 -18.81 -27.19 1.65
C LYS A 87 -17.30 -27.31 1.50
N GLY A 88 -16.67 -26.35 0.83
CA GLY A 88 -15.22 -26.15 0.78
C GLY A 88 -14.48 -26.85 -0.38
N PRO A 89 -13.15 -26.69 -0.45
CA PRO A 89 -12.29 -26.02 0.55
C PRO A 89 -12.52 -24.50 0.61
N ARG A 90 -12.19 -23.88 1.74
CA ARG A 90 -12.01 -22.41 1.77
C ARG A 90 -10.86 -22.02 0.83
N GLN A 91 -10.81 -20.77 0.38
CA GLN A 91 -9.62 -20.24 -0.29
C GLN A 91 -8.69 -19.63 0.76
N PRO A 92 -7.52 -20.22 1.05
CA PRO A 92 -6.55 -19.59 1.94
C PRO A 92 -6.08 -18.24 1.44
N TRP A 93 -5.65 -17.39 2.36
CA TRP A 93 -5.21 -16.04 2.06
C TRP A 93 -3.78 -15.85 2.55
N HIS A 94 -2.83 -15.89 1.63
CA HIS A 94 -1.43 -15.54 1.88
C HIS A 94 -1.20 -14.11 1.41
N ASP A 95 -0.76 -13.24 2.31
CA ASP A 95 -0.62 -11.81 2.04
C ASP A 95 0.35 -11.16 3.05
N LEU A 96 0.80 -9.96 2.74
CA LEU A 96 1.79 -9.22 3.52
C LEU A 96 1.27 -7.82 3.89
N CYS A 97 1.62 -7.39 5.09
CA CYS A 97 1.32 -6.05 5.61
C CYS A 97 2.45 -5.65 6.56
N CYS A 98 2.71 -4.36 6.69
CA CYS A 98 3.67 -3.83 7.66
C CYS A 98 3.07 -2.74 8.54
N LYS A 99 3.61 -2.66 9.75
CA LYS A 99 3.40 -1.54 10.67
C LYS A 99 4.57 -0.57 10.49
N ILE A 100 4.26 0.69 10.33
CA ILE A 100 5.20 1.80 10.20
C ILE A 100 5.06 2.71 11.41
N GLU A 101 6.19 3.00 12.03
CA GLU A 101 6.34 3.99 13.08
C GLU A 101 7.44 4.97 12.69
N GLY A 102 7.39 6.17 13.24
CA GLY A 102 8.35 7.23 12.94
C GLY A 102 7.93 8.14 11.80
N PRO A 103 8.86 8.93 11.21
CA PRO A 103 8.53 9.97 10.24
C PRO A 103 7.72 9.46 9.04
N ALA A 104 8.05 8.28 8.51
CA ALA A 104 7.35 7.69 7.36
C ALA A 104 5.86 7.41 7.62
N ALA A 105 5.42 7.22 8.87
CA ALA A 105 4.00 7.05 9.19
C ALA A 105 3.20 8.33 8.87
N TYR A 106 3.82 9.50 9.00
CA TYR A 106 3.21 10.80 8.71
C TYR A 106 3.11 11.09 7.21
N ASP A 107 3.97 10.48 6.39
CA ASP A 107 3.84 10.54 4.93
C ASP A 107 2.58 9.82 4.45
N VAL A 108 2.25 8.68 5.06
CA VAL A 108 0.99 7.96 4.77
C VAL A 108 -0.22 8.77 5.24
N LEU A 109 -0.15 9.40 6.43
CA LEU A 109 -1.18 10.34 6.89
C LEU A 109 -1.36 11.51 5.91
N THR A 110 -0.26 12.08 5.44
CA THR A 110 -0.28 13.17 4.46
C THR A 110 -0.94 12.71 3.15
N ASN A 111 -0.64 11.51 2.67
CA ASN A 111 -1.33 10.92 1.52
C ASN A 111 -2.85 10.80 1.78
N PHE A 112 -3.26 10.30 2.94
CA PHE A 112 -4.67 10.20 3.31
C PHE A 112 -5.36 11.57 3.33
N GLU A 113 -4.76 12.58 3.97
CA GLU A 113 -5.30 13.95 4.05
C GLU A 113 -5.47 14.57 2.66
N GLN A 114 -4.51 14.33 1.75
CA GLN A 114 -4.59 14.79 0.36
C GLN A 114 -5.76 14.16 -0.40
N LEU A 115 -6.00 12.86 -0.21
CA LEU A 115 -7.11 12.14 -0.86
C LEU A 115 -8.45 12.54 -0.27
N TRP A 116 -8.53 12.66 1.07
CA TRP A 116 -9.73 13.12 1.76
C TRP A 116 -10.15 14.51 1.30
N SER A 117 -9.20 15.45 1.25
CA SER A 117 -9.43 16.82 0.77
C SER A 117 -9.93 16.86 -0.68
N LYS A 118 -9.57 15.88 -1.52
CA LYS A 118 -10.08 15.77 -2.90
C LYS A 118 -11.49 15.19 -2.93
N ALA A 119 -11.76 14.16 -2.12
CA ALA A 119 -13.08 13.55 -2.01
C ALA A 119 -14.14 14.52 -1.46
N GLU A 120 -13.80 15.35 -0.47
CA GLU A 120 -14.69 16.42 0.04
C GLU A 120 -15.09 17.41 -1.05
N LYS A 121 -14.12 17.86 -1.88
CA LYS A 121 -14.39 18.77 -2.99
C LYS A 121 -15.32 18.16 -4.04
N TRP A 122 -15.24 16.84 -4.23
CA TRP A 122 -16.04 16.12 -5.23
C TRP A 122 -17.46 15.81 -4.74
N SER A 123 -17.60 15.41 -3.47
CA SER A 123 -18.88 14.95 -2.91
C SER A 123 -19.89 16.08 -2.64
N GLY A 124 -19.48 17.35 -2.76
CA GLY A 124 -20.34 18.49 -2.44
C GLY A 124 -20.82 18.53 -0.98
N LEU A 125 -20.26 17.67 -0.12
CA LEU A 125 -20.55 17.67 1.31
C LEU A 125 -20.24 19.06 1.87
N LYS A 126 -21.21 19.65 2.57
CA LYS A 126 -21.11 20.98 3.16
C LYS A 126 -19.81 21.09 3.99
N LYS A 127 -19.24 22.31 4.03
CA LYS A 127 -18.08 22.81 4.82
C LYS A 127 -18.11 22.54 6.35
N GLY A 128 -18.83 21.51 6.83
CA GLY A 128 -19.03 21.16 8.23
C GLY A 128 -18.32 19.89 8.69
N CYS A 129 -18.01 18.95 7.79
CA CYS A 129 -17.15 17.81 8.12
C CYS A 129 -15.69 18.22 7.95
N LYS A 130 -15.17 19.16 8.75
CA LYS A 130 -13.74 19.40 8.72
C LYS A 130 -13.06 18.11 9.20
N PHE A 131 -12.11 17.58 8.46
CA PHE A 131 -11.23 16.52 8.95
C PHE A 131 -10.39 17.09 10.12
N VAL A 132 -10.91 17.00 11.34
CA VAL A 132 -10.30 17.54 12.55
C VAL A 132 -9.36 16.49 13.17
N PHE A 133 -8.41 15.95 12.39
CA PHE A 133 -7.37 15.11 13.00
C PHE A 133 -6.28 15.96 13.65
N ARG A 134 -5.97 17.12 13.04
CA ARG A 134 -4.93 18.04 13.50
C ARG A 134 -5.21 18.69 14.86
N ALA A 135 -6.47 18.77 15.31
CA ALA A 135 -6.80 19.36 16.61
C ALA A 135 -6.72 18.36 17.78
N VAL A 136 -6.78 17.05 17.53
CA VAL A 136 -6.71 16.02 18.60
C VAL A 136 -5.28 15.82 19.08
N MET A 137 -4.30 16.00 18.18
CA MET A 137 -2.90 15.70 18.50
C MET A 137 -2.18 16.76 19.34
N ASN A 138 -2.79 17.93 19.66
CA ASN A 138 -2.08 19.07 20.28
C ASN A 138 -0.66 19.23 19.69
N LEU A 139 -0.53 18.98 18.38
CA LEU A 139 0.64 19.35 17.64
C LEU A 139 0.54 20.86 17.62
N ASP A 140 1.21 21.52 18.56
CA ASP A 140 1.55 22.94 18.52
C ASP A 140 2.35 23.20 17.23
N THR A 141 1.69 23.11 16.07
CA THR A 141 2.01 23.92 14.91
C THR A 141 1.51 25.31 15.27
N SER A 142 2.25 25.97 16.16
CA SER A 142 2.12 27.39 16.42
C SER A 142 2.14 28.12 15.08
N LYS A 143 0.99 28.61 14.62
CA LYS A 143 0.78 29.76 13.71
C LYS A 143 1.94 30.10 12.75
N SER A 144 2.50 29.13 12.03
CA SER A 144 3.34 29.39 10.88
C SER A 144 2.59 28.91 9.65
N SER A 145 1.88 29.84 9.03
CA SER A 145 1.74 29.84 7.58
C SER A 145 3.07 29.40 6.97
N SER A 146 3.05 28.31 6.19
CA SER A 146 4.20 27.65 5.55
C SER A 146 5.31 27.14 6.48
N GLN A 147 5.17 25.95 7.06
CA GLN A 147 6.34 25.13 7.43
C GLN A 147 6.05 23.65 7.16
N SER A 148 6.80 23.10 6.21
CA SER A 148 7.06 21.66 6.11
C SER A 148 7.35 21.12 7.51
N ILE A 149 6.72 20.01 7.90
CA ILE A 149 7.30 19.18 8.97
C ILE A 149 8.75 18.97 8.52
N PRO A 150 9.77 19.36 9.31
CA PRO A 150 11.14 19.09 8.92
C PRO A 150 11.22 17.58 8.69
N ASN A 151 11.48 17.18 7.45
CA ASN A 151 11.80 15.79 7.15
C ASN A 151 12.91 15.43 8.14
N ASP A 152 12.65 14.44 8.99
CA ASP A 152 13.61 13.89 9.95
C ASP A 152 13.80 14.63 11.29
N ASP A 153 12.77 15.30 11.84
CA ASP A 153 12.84 15.81 13.22
C ASP A 153 13.01 14.63 14.23
N PRO A 154 14.10 14.61 15.04
CA PRO A 154 14.39 13.54 16.00
C PRO A 154 13.28 13.27 17.01
N LYS A 155 12.37 14.23 17.23
CA LYS A 155 11.18 14.04 18.07
C LYS A 155 10.30 12.89 17.58
N PHE A 156 10.31 12.61 16.29
CA PHE A 156 9.51 11.54 15.69
C PHE A 156 10.29 10.24 15.49
N TRP A 157 11.59 10.19 15.85
CA TRP A 157 12.36 8.96 15.73
C TRP A 157 11.86 7.89 16.68
N VAL A 158 11.90 6.63 16.21
CA VAL A 158 11.51 5.46 16.99
C VAL A 158 12.64 5.04 17.92
N SER A 159 13.85 5.01 17.37
CA SER A 159 15.10 4.68 18.06
C SER A 159 16.18 5.72 17.71
N LYS A 160 17.37 5.56 18.27
CA LYS A 160 18.51 6.41 17.91
C LYS A 160 19.05 6.00 16.53
N GLU A 161 19.69 6.94 15.85
CA GLU A 161 20.26 6.70 14.51
C GLU A 161 21.28 5.56 14.48
N ASP A 162 22.03 5.35 15.58
CA ASP A 162 23.02 4.30 15.74
C ASP A 162 22.46 2.95 16.21
N ASP A 163 21.14 2.86 16.42
CA ASP A 163 20.48 1.61 16.79
C ASP A 163 20.49 0.64 15.59
N PRO A 164 21.05 -0.57 15.74
CA PRO A 164 21.10 -1.56 14.65
C PRO A 164 19.72 -2.02 14.19
N GLU A 165 18.68 -1.83 15.01
CA GLU A 165 17.29 -2.17 14.67
C GLU A 165 16.55 -0.98 14.02
N ASN A 166 17.25 0.11 13.67
CA ASN A 166 16.66 1.25 12.97
C ASN A 166 16.45 0.96 11.47
N TRP A 167 15.41 1.59 10.89
CA TRP A 167 15.03 1.40 9.50
C TRP A 167 14.89 2.74 8.78
N HIS A 168 15.57 2.88 7.64
CA HIS A 168 15.27 3.96 6.70
C HIS A 168 14.09 3.56 5.82
N VAL A 169 12.97 4.28 5.96
CA VAL A 169 11.72 3.98 5.26
C VAL A 169 11.34 5.14 4.35
N GLN A 170 11.04 4.83 3.09
CA GLN A 170 10.51 5.78 2.12
C GLN A 170 9.15 5.30 1.61
N ILE A 171 8.15 6.17 1.67
CA ILE A 171 6.80 5.87 1.15
C ILE A 171 6.73 6.18 -0.34
N PHE A 172 6.23 5.23 -1.11
CA PHE A 172 5.95 5.36 -2.54
C PHE A 172 4.47 5.21 -2.81
N ARG A 173 3.99 5.79 -3.91
CA ARG A 173 2.63 5.65 -4.39
C ARG A 173 2.57 5.69 -5.92
N SER A 174 1.48 5.21 -6.47
CA SER A 174 1.03 5.71 -7.76
C SER A 174 -0.12 6.67 -7.52
N PHE A 175 -0.19 7.74 -8.29
CA PHE A 175 -1.26 8.71 -8.11
C PHE A 175 -1.48 9.45 -9.41
N GLU A 176 -2.73 9.73 -9.75
CA GLU A 176 -3.04 10.68 -10.82
C GLU A 176 -3.96 11.76 -10.30
N SER A 177 -3.60 13.00 -10.61
CA SER A 177 -4.46 14.14 -10.38
C SER A 177 -5.59 14.15 -11.41
N SER A 178 -6.78 13.70 -11.01
CA SER A 178 -8.02 13.68 -11.80
C SER A 178 -8.65 15.06 -12.08
N ASP A 179 -7.84 16.10 -12.27
CA ASP A 179 -8.34 17.40 -12.74
C ASP A 179 -8.48 17.36 -14.26
N PHE A 180 -9.58 16.77 -14.72
CA PHE A 180 -9.96 16.64 -16.14
C PHE A 180 -10.02 17.97 -16.90
N ARG A 181 -9.99 19.13 -16.19
CA ARG A 181 -9.98 20.47 -16.79
C ARG A 181 -8.59 20.96 -17.14
N LYS A 182 -7.54 20.22 -16.73
CA LYS A 182 -6.15 20.57 -17.01
C LYS A 182 -5.57 19.56 -17.99
N THR A 183 -5.00 20.08 -19.07
CA THR A 183 -4.28 19.30 -20.08
C THR A 183 -2.99 18.65 -19.56
N ASN A 184 -2.52 19.07 -18.38
CA ASN A 184 -1.35 18.51 -17.70
C ASN A 184 -1.79 17.67 -16.50
N LEU A 185 -2.04 16.38 -16.75
CA LEU A 185 -2.23 15.39 -15.70
C LEU A 185 -0.90 15.18 -14.96
N VAL A 186 -0.91 15.44 -13.66
CA VAL A 186 0.23 15.09 -12.80
C VAL A 186 0.08 13.61 -12.43
N VAL A 187 0.95 12.77 -12.98
CA VAL A 187 1.03 11.34 -12.69
C VAL A 187 2.25 11.07 -11.84
N GLU A 188 2.05 10.53 -10.65
CA GLU A 188 3.09 9.97 -9.81
C GLU A 188 3.18 8.47 -10.04
N LYS A 189 4.40 7.97 -10.28
CA LYS A 189 4.70 6.56 -10.53
C LYS A 189 5.86 6.09 -9.65
N SER A 190 5.92 6.60 -8.41
CA SER A 190 7.09 6.42 -7.56
C SER A 190 7.30 4.96 -7.17
N ILE A 191 6.24 4.14 -7.14
CA ILE A 191 6.34 2.68 -6.98
C ILE A 191 7.05 2.02 -8.16
N GLN A 192 6.66 2.35 -9.39
CA GLN A 192 7.32 1.79 -10.58
C GLN A 192 8.81 2.15 -10.59
N SER A 193 9.14 3.40 -10.28
CA SER A 193 10.52 3.86 -10.18
C SER A 193 11.30 3.12 -9.10
N ALA A 194 10.70 2.92 -7.91
CA ALA A 194 11.31 2.18 -6.82
C ALA A 194 11.58 0.71 -7.18
N TYR A 195 10.61 0.03 -7.81
CA TYR A 195 10.79 -1.33 -8.36
C TYR A 195 11.97 -1.40 -9.33
N ILE A 196 12.03 -0.49 -10.31
CA ILE A 196 13.13 -0.43 -11.29
C ILE A 196 14.46 -0.22 -10.59
N GLN A 197 14.52 0.68 -9.61
CA GLN A 197 15.75 0.98 -8.87
C GLN A 197 16.22 -0.22 -8.05
N ALA A 198 15.31 -0.89 -7.33
CA ALA A 198 15.64 -2.06 -6.53
C ALA A 198 16.13 -3.22 -7.40
N ILE A 199 15.45 -3.50 -8.51
CA ILE A 199 15.87 -4.54 -9.46
C ILE A 199 17.26 -4.24 -10.04
N ARG A 200 17.52 -2.99 -10.43
CA ARG A 200 18.82 -2.58 -10.99
C ARG A 200 19.96 -2.60 -9.97
N SER A 201 19.64 -2.45 -8.69
CA SER A 201 20.64 -2.37 -7.61
C SER A 201 20.89 -3.71 -6.93
N ALA A 202 20.08 -4.73 -7.22
CA ALA A 202 20.22 -6.06 -6.65
C ALA A 202 21.58 -6.70 -7.04
N GLN A 203 22.33 -7.17 -6.04
CA GLN A 203 23.64 -7.80 -6.24
C GLN A 203 23.63 -9.33 -6.12
N HIS A 204 22.56 -9.90 -5.53
CA HIS A 204 22.51 -11.32 -5.17
C HIS A 204 21.28 -12.02 -5.75
N PHE A 205 20.10 -11.77 -5.19
CA PHE A 205 18.86 -12.34 -5.67
C PHE A 205 17.70 -11.35 -5.45
N ILE A 206 16.59 -11.59 -6.14
CA ILE A 206 15.34 -10.86 -5.96
C ILE A 206 14.27 -11.89 -5.63
N TYR A 207 13.51 -11.65 -4.56
CA TYR A 207 12.34 -12.44 -4.21
C TYR A 207 11.07 -11.62 -4.47
N ILE A 208 10.10 -12.21 -5.16
CA ILE A 208 8.85 -11.53 -5.53
C ILE A 208 7.67 -12.41 -5.15
N GLU A 209 6.84 -11.91 -4.24
CA GLU A 209 5.46 -12.36 -4.05
C GLU A 209 4.53 -11.28 -4.59
N ASN A 210 3.66 -11.63 -5.54
CA ASN A 210 2.71 -10.69 -6.10
C ASN A 210 1.46 -11.43 -6.63
N GLN A 211 0.29 -10.80 -6.52
CA GLN A 211 -0.96 -11.33 -7.08
C GLN A 211 -0.90 -11.37 -8.62
N TYR A 212 -0.21 -10.40 -9.23
CA TYR A 212 -0.06 -10.30 -10.67
C TYR A 212 1.40 -10.23 -11.08
N PHE A 213 1.74 -10.88 -12.19
CA PHE A 213 3.06 -10.83 -12.79
C PHE A 213 2.97 -10.70 -14.31
N LEU A 214 2.62 -9.50 -14.77
CA LEU A 214 2.43 -9.17 -16.19
C LEU A 214 2.93 -7.75 -16.46
N GLY A 215 3.68 -7.56 -17.55
CA GLY A 215 4.19 -6.24 -17.93
C GLY A 215 5.10 -6.27 -19.16
N SER A 216 5.72 -5.13 -19.45
CA SER A 216 6.70 -4.97 -20.54
C SER A 216 6.19 -5.42 -21.92
N SER A 217 4.91 -5.17 -22.20
CA SER A 217 4.24 -5.63 -23.44
C SER A 217 4.83 -5.04 -24.72
N TYR A 218 5.54 -3.91 -24.64
CA TYR A 218 6.28 -3.35 -25.77
C TYR A 218 7.35 -4.31 -26.32
N ALA A 219 7.79 -5.28 -25.52
CA ALA A 219 8.77 -6.30 -25.89
C ALA A 219 8.13 -7.68 -26.16
N TRP A 220 6.80 -7.80 -26.12
CA TRP A 220 6.15 -9.06 -26.44
C TRP A 220 6.23 -9.34 -27.95
N PRO A 221 6.39 -10.60 -28.38
CA PRO A 221 6.37 -10.96 -29.79
C PRO A 221 5.04 -10.55 -30.43
N SER A 222 5.10 -9.93 -31.62
CA SER A 222 3.91 -9.80 -32.46
C SER A 222 3.53 -11.20 -32.93
N ASN A 223 2.48 -11.76 -32.35
CA ASN A 223 1.93 -13.06 -32.74
C ASN A 223 1.20 -12.95 -34.09
N GLU A 224 1.93 -12.64 -35.16
CA GLU A 224 1.38 -12.63 -36.52
C GLU A 224 1.07 -14.06 -37.03
N ASN A 225 1.62 -15.10 -36.38
CA ASN A 225 1.44 -16.51 -36.76
C ASN A 225 1.11 -17.45 -35.58
N ALA A 226 0.30 -17.04 -34.60
CA ALA A 226 -0.08 -17.90 -33.45
C ALA A 226 -1.12 -19.00 -33.79
N GLY A 227 -1.10 -19.53 -35.01
CA GLY A 227 -1.68 -20.83 -35.33
C GLY A 227 -0.57 -21.88 -35.32
N HIS A 228 -0.62 -22.83 -34.38
CA HIS A 228 0.36 -23.91 -34.12
C HIS A 228 1.60 -23.57 -33.29
N ARG A 229 1.45 -23.56 -31.95
CA ARG A 229 2.05 -24.53 -31.00
C ARG A 229 1.96 -23.98 -29.55
N PRO A 230 1.33 -24.70 -28.59
CA PRO A 230 1.08 -24.16 -27.26
C PRO A 230 2.17 -24.56 -26.27
N HIS A 231 3.39 -24.02 -26.38
CA HIS A 231 4.38 -24.14 -25.29
C HIS A 231 5.27 -22.89 -25.24
N LEU A 232 4.80 -21.83 -24.57
CA LEU A 232 5.69 -20.83 -23.98
C LEU A 232 5.42 -20.79 -22.47
N TYR A 233 6.22 -21.58 -21.75
CA TYR A 233 6.45 -21.34 -20.34
C TYR A 233 7.45 -20.17 -20.27
N TYR A 234 7.02 -19.04 -19.70
CA TYR A 234 7.94 -17.99 -19.31
C TYR A 234 8.66 -18.44 -18.03
N TYR A 235 9.90 -18.89 -18.18
CA TYR A 235 10.85 -19.00 -17.08
C TYR A 235 11.44 -17.61 -16.83
N ILE A 236 11.40 -17.17 -15.58
CA ILE A 236 12.29 -16.13 -15.08
C ILE A 236 13.08 -16.83 -13.96
N GLY A 237 14.37 -16.99 -14.20
CA GLY A 237 15.34 -17.40 -13.18
C GLY A 237 15.82 -16.21 -12.38
#